data_AF-A0A662E355-F1
#
_entry.id   AF-A0A662E355-F1
#
_cell.length_a   1.000
_cell.length_b   1.000
_cell.length_c   1.000
_cell.angle_alpha   90.00
_cell.angle_beta   90.00
_cell.angle_gamma   90.00
#
_symmetry.space_group_name_H-M   'P 1'
#
loop_
_entity.id
_entity.type
_entity.pdbx_description
1 polymer ?
#
loop_
_entity_poly.entity_id
_entity_poly.type
_entity_poly.pdbx_seq_one_letter_code
_entity_poly.pdbx_strand_id
1 'polypeptide(L)' 'SVVKGLELDGVIVVEPARIVSDTEHGMRSLYVALTRPTQRLTVVHAAELPAPLR' A
#
# COMPACT_ATOMS: atom_id res chain seq x y z
N SER A 1 -4.23 2.96 -15.08
CA SER A 1 -4.40 2.90 -13.62
C SER A 1 -5.73 3.56 -13.29
N VAL A 2 -6.71 2.79 -12.82
CA VAL A 2 -8.13 3.19 -12.65
C VAL A 2 -8.33 4.22 -11.51
N VAL A 3 -7.26 4.64 -10.85
CA VAL A 3 -7.30 5.38 -9.56
C VAL A 3 -6.57 6.73 -9.62
N LYS A 4 -6.24 7.24 -10.81
CA LYS A 4 -5.52 8.52 -10.92
C LYS A 4 -6.53 9.67 -10.75
N GLY A 5 -6.45 10.39 -9.64
CA GLY A 5 -7.31 11.56 -9.35
C GLY A 5 -8.50 11.31 -8.41
N LEU A 6 -8.63 10.10 -7.85
CA LEU A 6 -9.62 9.80 -6.81
C LEU A 6 -8.94 9.83 -5.43
N GLU A 7 -9.42 10.71 -4.57
CA GLU A 7 -9.19 10.58 -3.12
C GLU A 7 -10.04 9.44 -2.61
N LEU A 8 -9.43 8.53 -1.84
CA LEU A 8 -10.12 7.36 -1.31
C LEU A 8 -10.44 7.63 0.15
N ASP A 9 -11.70 7.56 0.56
CA ASP A 9 -12.08 7.70 1.97
C ASP A 9 -11.45 6.58 2.83
N GLY A 10 -11.24 5.40 2.24
CA GLY A 10 -10.59 4.27 2.91
C GLY A 10 -9.78 3.40 1.96
N VAL A 11 -8.66 2.87 2.43
CA VAL A 11 -7.79 1.94 1.69
C VAL A 11 -7.46 0.73 2.55
N ILE A 12 -7.53 -0.46 1.93
CA ILE A 12 -7.00 -1.71 2.49
C ILE A 12 -5.78 -2.12 1.66
N VAL A 13 -4.61 -2.15 2.28
CA VAL A 13 -3.37 -2.65 1.67
C VAL A 13 -3.19 -4.11 2.08
N VAL A 14 -3.23 -5.01 1.11
CA VAL A 14 -3.12 -6.45 1.31
C VAL A 14 -1.75 -6.94 0.88
N GLU A 15 -1.09 -7.71 1.74
CA GLU A 15 0.25 -8.27 1.55
C GLU A 15 1.30 -7.23 1.08
N PRO A 16 1.68 -6.26 1.93
CA PRO A 16 2.64 -5.21 1.57
C PRO A 16 3.99 -5.74 1.05
N ALA A 17 4.45 -6.88 1.56
CA ALA A 17 5.67 -7.53 1.09
C ALA A 17 5.60 -7.89 -0.40
N ARG A 18 4.42 -8.32 -0.89
CA ARG A 18 4.21 -8.64 -2.31
C ARG A 18 4.20 -7.38 -3.18
N ILE A 19 3.64 -6.28 -2.69
CA ILE A 19 3.68 -4.99 -3.40
C ILE A 19 5.13 -4.55 -3.62
N VAL A 20 5.98 -4.77 -2.63
CA VAL A 20 7.41 -4.45 -2.71
C VAL A 20 8.14 -5.36 -3.69
N SER A 21 7.84 -6.66 -3.72
CA SER A 21 8.53 -7.63 -4.60
C SER A 21 8.09 -7.58 -6.06
N ASP A 22 6.82 -7.29 -6.33
CA ASP A 22 6.22 -7.52 -7.65
C ASP A 22 6.52 -6.40 -8.66
N THR A 23 7.14 -5.29 -8.22
CA THR A 23 7.42 -4.13 -9.09
C THR A 23 8.80 -3.53 -8.85
N GLU A 24 9.45 -3.06 -9.92
CA GLU A 24 10.78 -2.40 -9.88
C GLU A 24 10.84 -1.22 -8.90
N HIS A 25 9.71 -0.55 -8.68
CA HIS A 25 9.57 0.56 -7.73
C HIS A 25 8.60 0.22 -6.59
N GLY A 26 8.63 -1.02 -6.09
CA GLY A 26 7.68 -1.54 -5.11
C GLY A 26 7.56 -0.73 -3.82
N MET A 27 8.67 -0.23 -3.28
CA MET A 27 8.65 0.66 -2.11
C MET A 27 7.90 1.97 -2.38
N ARG A 28 8.07 2.54 -3.58
CA ARG A 28 7.34 3.74 -4.00
C ARG A 28 5.85 3.44 -4.22
N SER A 29 5.52 2.29 -4.81
CA SER A 29 4.14 1.84 -4.99
C SER A 29 3.44 1.67 -3.64
N LEU A 30 4.11 1.05 -2.67
CA LEU A 30 3.61 0.90 -1.31
C LEU A 30 3.41 2.25 -0.63
N TYR A 31 4.38 3.16 -0.71
CA TYR A 31 4.25 4.52 -0.18
C TYR A 31 3.03 5.24 -0.75
N VAL A 32 2.82 5.17 -2.07
CA VAL A 32 1.65 5.77 -2.72
C VAL A 32 0.36 5.14 -2.17
N ALA A 33 0.30 3.81 -2.05
CA ALA A 33 -0.89 3.13 -1.52
C ALA A 33 -1.22 3.55 -0.07
N LEU A 34 -0.20 3.66 0.79
CA LEU A 34 -0.34 4.03 2.20
C LEU A 34 -0.75 5.50 2.40
N THR A 35 -0.47 6.38 1.44
CA THR A 35 -0.73 7.83 1.54
C THR A 35 -1.95 8.31 0.76
N ARG A 36 -2.63 7.42 0.02
CA ARG A 36 -3.89 7.74 -0.66
C ARG A 36 -5.09 7.98 0.26
N PRO A 37 -5.29 7.23 1.36
CA PRO A 37 -6.51 7.39 2.12
C PRO A 37 -6.51 8.72 2.89
N THR A 38 -7.61 9.46 2.84
CA THR A 38 -7.78 10.69 3.61
C THR A 38 -8.34 10.45 5.01
N GLN A 39 -9.04 9.33 5.23
CA GLN A 39 -9.65 9.02 6.53
C GLN A 39 -9.19 7.69 7.14
N ARG A 40 -9.18 6.60 6.37
CA ARG A 40 -8.92 5.25 6.94
C ARG A 40 -7.90 4.44 6.14
N LEU A 41 -6.93 3.87 6.84
CA LEU A 41 -5.97 2.91 6.30
C LEU A 41 -6.03 1.61 7.11
N THR A 42 -6.11 0.48 6.43
CA THR A 42 -5.99 -0.85 7.04
C THR A 42 -4.93 -1.65 6.29
N VAL A 43 -4.02 -2.28 7.02
CA VAL A 43 -3.00 -3.16 6.46
C VAL A 43 -3.33 -4.59 6.89
N VAL A 44 -3.40 -5.49 5.91
CA VAL A 44 -3.64 -6.93 6.14
C VAL A 44 -2.46 -7.69 5.57
N HIS A 45 -1.84 -8.51 6.40
CA HIS A 45 -0.68 -9.30 5.99
C HIS A 45 -0.64 -10.64 6.73
N ALA A 46 -0.26 -11.69 6.02
CA ALA A 46 0.14 -12.97 6.58
C ALA A 46 1.68 -13.14 6.53
N ALA A 47 2.32 -12.61 5.48
CA ALA A 47 3.78 -12.55 5.41
C ALA A 47 4.35 -11.48 6.37
N GLU A 48 5.64 -11.55 6.66
CA GLU A 48 6.31 -10.47 7.39
C GLU A 48 6.18 -9.13 6.66
N LEU A 49 5.97 -8.07 7.44
CA LEU A 49 5.94 -6.72 6.90
C LEU A 49 7.32 -6.30 6.38
N PRO A 50 7.37 -5.47 5.32
CA PRO A 50 8.59 -4.77 4.93
C PRO A 50 9.20 -4.07 6.15
N ALA A 51 10.54 -4.04 6.24
CA ALA A 51 11.24 -3.53 7.43
C ALA A 51 10.74 -2.16 7.95
N PRO A 52 10.38 -1.17 7.10
CA PRO A 52 9.86 0.11 7.58
C PRO A 52 8.46 0.07 8.20
N LEU A 53 7.74 -1.05 8.09
CA LEU A 53 6.38 -1.26 8.62
C LEU A 53 6.33 -2.28 9.76
N ARG A 54 7.47 -2.87 10.15
CA ARG A 54 7.59 -3.69 11.37
C ARG A 54 7.71 -2.79 12.59
#